data_AF-R1HYQ0-F1
#
_entry.id   AF-R1HYQ0-F1
#
_cell.length_a   1.000
_cell.length_b   1.000
_cell.length_c   1.000
_cell.angle_alpha   90.00
_cell.angle_beta   90.00
_cell.angle_gamma   90.00
#
_symmetry.space_group_name_H-M   'P 1'
#
loop_
_entity.id
_entity.type
_entity.pdbx_description
1 polymer ?
#
loop_
_entity_poly.entity_id
_entity_poly.type
_entity_poly.pdbx_seq_one_letter_code
_entity_poly.pdbx_strand_id
1 'polypeptide(L)' 'MTHRVTVTIGKDGSISAETHGVTGSKCLDYIPLLEDLLGAETVASEFTEDYRRVAAENTAVQQQSQWNS' A
#
# COMPACT_ATOMS: atom_id res chain seq x y z
N MET A 1 -8.52 -1.78 11.01
CA MET A 1 -8.92 -1.92 9.60
C MET A 1 -8.21 -3.13 9.01
N THR A 2 -8.80 -3.81 8.02
CA THR A 2 -8.20 -5.01 7.42
C THR A 2 -7.59 -4.66 6.07
N HIS A 3 -6.31 -5.00 5.88
CA HIS A 3 -5.63 -4.89 4.59
C HIS A 3 -5.76 -6.20 3.81
N ARG A 4 -5.93 -6.10 2.49
CA ARG A 4 -5.96 -7.25 1.59
C ARG A 4 -5.29 -6.90 0.28
N VAL A 5 -4.65 -7.89 -0.34
CA VAL A 5 -4.17 -7.81 -1.71
C VAL A 5 -4.96 -8.79 -2.57
N THR A 6 -5.47 -8.33 -3.70
CA THR A 6 -6.07 -9.17 -4.73
C THR A 6 -5.04 -9.37 -5.84
N VAL A 7 -4.69 -10.61 -6.15
CA VAL A 7 -3.74 -10.95 -7.24
C VAL A 7 -4.50 -11.69 -8.34
N THR A 8 -4.36 -11.22 -9.57
CA THR A 8 -4.93 -11.84 -10.77
C THR A 8 -3.81 -12.27 -11.70
N ILE A 9 -3.85 -13.53 -12.14
CA ILE A 9 -2.88 -14.10 -13.07
C ILE A 9 -3.58 -14.35 -14.41
N GLY A 10 -3.11 -13.67 -15.46
CA GLY A 10 -3.56 -13.86 -16.83
C GLY A 10 -3.08 -15.19 -17.41
N LYS A 11 -3.77 -15.68 -18.44
CA LYS A 11 -3.38 -16.92 -19.14
C LYS A 11 -2.04 -16.81 -19.87
N ASP A 12 -1.61 -15.59 -20.15
CA ASP A 12 -0.33 -15.23 -20.74
C ASP A 12 0.79 -15.04 -19.70
N GLY A 13 0.49 -15.26 -18.42
CA GLY A 13 1.44 -15.06 -17.32
C GLY A 13 1.53 -13.61 -16.84
N SER A 14 0.72 -12.69 -17.37
CA SER A 14 0.61 -11.34 -16.82
C SER A 14 0.07 -11.37 -15.38
N ILE A 15 0.61 -10.50 -14.53
CA ILE A 15 0.23 -10.40 -13.12
C ILE A 15 -0.31 -9.00 -12.85
N SER A 16 -1.48 -8.92 -12.23
CA SER A 16 -2.05 -7.69 -11.69
C SER A 16 -2.27 -7.86 -10.19
N ALA A 17 -1.87 -6.85 -9.40
CA ALA A 17 -2.02 -6.85 -7.96
C ALA A 17 -2.66 -5.53 -7.49
N GLU A 18 -3.75 -5.62 -6.73
CA GLU A 18 -4.47 -4.47 -6.19
C GLU A 18 -4.47 -4.53 -4.65
N THR A 19 -3.98 -3.47 -4.00
CA THR A 19 -4.03 -3.31 -2.55
C THR A 19 -5.34 -2.63 -2.13
N HIS A 20 -6.05 -3.22 -1.17
CA HIS A 20 -7.27 -2.65 -0.61
C HIS A 20 -7.08 -2.21 0.84
N GLY A 21 -7.56 -1.01 1.16
CA GLY A 21 -7.50 -0.46 2.51
C GLY A 21 -6.10 0.03 2.92
N VAL A 22 -5.16 0.12 1.98
CA VAL A 22 -3.83 0.72 2.17
C VAL A 22 -3.87 2.12 1.58
N THR A 23 -3.80 3.15 2.43
CA THR A 23 -4.02 4.54 2.01
C THR A 23 -2.73 5.31 1.85
N GLY A 24 -2.69 6.24 0.90
CA GLY A 24 -1.53 7.09 0.66
C GLY A 24 -0.35 6.35 0.04
N SER A 25 0.84 6.94 0.19
CA SER A 25 2.09 6.39 -0.37
C SER A 25 2.49 5.04 0.23
N LYS A 26 1.89 4.60 1.33
CA LYS A 26 2.16 3.29 1.95
C LYS A 26 1.86 2.11 1.03
N CYS A 27 0.99 2.27 0.02
CA CYS A 27 0.77 1.22 -0.96
C CYS A 27 2.01 0.95 -1.82
N LEU A 28 2.92 1.93 -1.96
CA LEU A 28 4.16 1.77 -2.73
C LEU A 28 5.14 0.81 -2.05
N ASP A 29 5.08 0.68 -0.71
CA ASP A 29 5.90 -0.26 0.04
C ASP A 29 5.56 -1.73 -0.30
N TYR A 30 4.37 -1.98 -0.86
CA TYR A 30 3.97 -3.30 -1.32
C TYR A 30 4.59 -3.70 -2.67
N ILE A 31 5.09 -2.75 -3.45
CA ILE A 31 5.72 -3.04 -4.75
C ILE A 31 6.89 -4.03 -4.59
N PRO A 32 7.96 -3.72 -3.83
CA PRO A 32 9.09 -4.64 -3.70
C PRO A 32 8.70 -5.96 -3.02
N LEU A 33 7.74 -5.94 -2.10
CA LEU A 33 7.21 -7.15 -1.47
C LEU A 33 6.51 -8.08 -2.47
N LEU A 34 5.70 -7.51 -3.36
CA LEU A 34 4.97 -8.27 -4.37
C LEU A 34 5.91 -8.77 -5.47
N GLU A 35 6.91 -7.99 -5.85
CA GLU A 35 7.96 -8.41 -6.79
C GLU A 35 8.72 -9.63 -6.28
N ASP A 36 9.17 -9.60 -5.01
CA ASP A 36 9.84 -10.72 -4.37
C ASP A 36 8.93 -11.95 -4.24
N LEU A 37 7.70 -11.76 -3.75
CA LEU A 37 6.76 -12.87 -3.52
C LEU A 37 6.32 -13.56 -4.82
N LEU A 38 6.15 -12.77 -5.89
CA LEU A 38 5.62 -13.25 -7.16
C LEU A 38 6.74 -13.58 -8.17
N GLY A 39 7.99 -13.27 -7.84
CA GLY A 39 9.14 -13.43 -8.74
C GLY A 39 8.96 -12.64 -10.04
N ALA A 40 8.45 -11.41 -9.94
CA ALA A 40 8.06 -10.57 -11.07
C ALA A 40 8.58 -9.13 -10.90
N GLU A 41 8.53 -8.34 -11.97
CA GLU A 41 8.87 -6.91 -11.95
C GLU A 41 7.65 -6.05 -12.30
N THR A 42 7.51 -4.92 -11.63
CA THR A 42 6.43 -3.97 -11.88
C THR A 42 6.71 -3.15 -13.13
N VAL A 43 5.91 -3.37 -14.17
CA VAL A 43 6.02 -2.62 -15.42
C VAL A 43 5.17 -1.35 -15.44
N ALA A 44 4.11 -1.30 -14.62
CA ALA A 44 3.20 -0.16 -14.52
C ALA A 44 2.45 -0.18 -13.18
N SER A 45 1.93 0.98 -12.76
CA SER A 45 1.07 1.09 -11.59
C SER A 45 -0.06 2.08 -11.84
N GLU A 46 -1.27 1.75 -11.38
CA GLU A 46 -2.44 2.63 -11.43
C GLU A 46 -2.83 3.03 -10.01
N PHE A 47 -3.06 4.33 -9.80
CA PHE A 47 -3.38 4.86 -8.47
C PHE A 47 -4.89 4.88 -8.23
N THR A 48 -5.32 4.07 -7.26
CA THR A 48 -6.72 3.99 -6.82
C THR A 48 -7.11 5.19 -5.93
N GLU A 49 -8.38 5.27 -5.56
CA GLU A 49 -8.85 6.25 -4.57
C GLU A 49 -8.17 6.09 -3.20
N ASP A 50 -7.77 4.86 -2.84
CA ASP A 50 -7.06 4.62 -1.58
C ASP A 50 -5.69 5.30 -1.58
N TYR A 51 -4.96 5.30 -2.70
CA TYR A 51 -3.69 6.04 -2.83
C TYR A 51 -3.89 7.55 -2.64
N ARG A 52 -4.96 8.11 -3.20
CA ARG A 52 -5.28 9.55 -3.06
C ARG A 52 -5.71 9.93 -1.66
N ARG A 53 -6.21 8.97 -0.88
CA ARG A 53 -6.58 9.20 0.51
C ARG A 53 -5.31 9.34 1.35
N VAL A 54 -5.03 10.55 1.82
CA VAL A 54 -3.96 10.78 2.78
C VAL A 54 -4.35 10.11 4.09
N ALA A 55 -3.55 9.14 4.54
CA ALA A 55 -3.71 8.56 5.86
C ALA A 55 -3.37 9.65 6.90
N ALA A 56 -4.33 10.00 7.76
CA ALA A 56 -4.06 10.82 8.94
C ALA A 56 -3.32 9.98 9.98
N GLU A 57 -2.09 9.58 9.69
CA GLU A 57 -1.27 8.79 10.59
C GLU A 57 -0.24 9.69 11.28
N ASN A 58 -0.45 9.88 12.59
CA ASN A 58 0.50 10.35 13.61
C ASN A 58 0.51 11.82 14.07
N THR A 59 -0.63 12.52 14.15
CA THR A 59 -0.68 13.77 14.96
C THR A 59 -0.90 13.51 16.47
N ALA A 60 -1.39 12.33 16.87
CA ALA A 60 -1.77 12.08 18.26
C ALA A 60 -0.61 11.68 19.22
N VAL A 61 0.54 11.22 18.71
CA VAL A 61 1.63 10.70 19.57
C VAL A 61 2.65 11.78 19.97
N GLN A 62 2.71 12.92 19.27
CA GLN A 62 3.68 13.98 19.58
C GLN A 62 3.17 15.01 20.61
N GLN A 63 1.86 15.13 20.81
CA GLN A 63 1.30 16.17 21.69
C GLN A 63 1.31 15.80 23.19
N GLN A 64 1.46 14.52 23.55
CA GLN A 64 1.46 14.09 24.94
C GLN A 64 2.83 14.26 25.63
N SER A 65 3.93 14.26 24.87
CA SER A 65 5.28 14.51 25.40
C SER A 65 5.54 15.98 25.72
N GLN A 66 4.70 16.89 25.23
CA GLN A 66 4.78 18.34 25.48
C GLN A 66 4.08 18.76 26.78
N TRP A 67 3.17 17.94 27.33
CA TRP A 67 2.37 18.30 28.50
C TRP A 67 2.96 17.83 29.84
N ASN A 68 4.07 17.09 29.82
CA ASN A 68 4.74 16.58 31.02
C ASN A 68 5.95 17.44 31.44
N SER A 69 5.93 18.76 31.20
CA SER A 69 6.93 19.71 31.71
C SER A 69 6.28 20.83 32.50
#